data_AF-A0A498I1X1-F1
#
_entry.id   AF-A0A498I1X1-F1
#
_cell.length_a   1.000
_cell.length_b   1.000
_cell.length_c   1.000
_cell.angle_alpha   90.00
_cell.angle_beta   90.00
_cell.angle_gamma   90.00
#
_symmetry.space_group_name_H-M   'P 1'
#
loop_
_entity.id
_entity.type
_entity.pdbx_description
1 polymer ?
#
loop_
_entity_poly.entity_id
_entity_poly.type
_entity_poly.pdbx_seq_one_letter_code
_entity_poly.pdbx_strand_id
1 'polypeptide(L)'
;MEANYKLNVFILCIFIITITIPATVRANIADFDAHWQGRAKEAKQAANEAYNKNPAQVTESFNKEVHDTFDAANKTRRNLKQKYKGPCLATNPSLVQCRIPHQAHPGRPYSLVKAGYPLQALTHSESGSSRYSWVCFSSVNSKANYTLNVFILCIFIITITIPATVRANIADFDAHWQGRAKEAKQAANEAYNKNPAQVTESFNKEVHDTFDAANKTRRNLKQKYKGPCLATNPIDRCWRCDPNWETNRKKLADCAKGFGHKTTGGKAGKIYVVTDNSDNDMVNPKPGTLRHAVIQTGPLWIIFARDMRIKLREELMVTSDKTIDARGANVHIEDGAQITLQFVNNVIIHNLHIHDTKPGNGGMIRDSVNHYGQRTRSDGDGISMYGASNVWIDHVSGSNCADGLVDAIQGSTAITISNCHFTNHNDVMLFGSSDSNSQDEVMQITLAFNHFGQGLIQRMPRCRWGFFHVVNNDYTHWIMYAIGGSQHPTIISQGNRFIAPSNNASKEVTKRTSGAENEWKSWNWRSENDLMMNGAFFVESGSPIRNLPKADMIKAKPGTFVTRLTRFAGPLKCIKGKPC
;
A
#
# COMPACT_ATOMS: atom_id res chain seq x y z
N MET A 1 -62.21 -8.53 0.89
CA MET A 1 -61.50 -7.24 0.83
C MET A 1 -60.42 -7.08 1.91
N GLU A 2 -60.58 -7.57 3.15
CA GLU A 2 -59.54 -7.45 4.19
C GLU A 2 -58.25 -8.27 3.96
N ALA A 3 -58.33 -9.44 3.32
CA ALA A 3 -57.13 -10.27 3.07
C ALA A 3 -56.16 -9.63 2.05
N ASN A 4 -56.69 -8.94 1.03
CA ASN A 4 -55.88 -8.22 0.04
C ASN A 4 -55.21 -6.97 0.64
N TYR A 5 -55.82 -6.35 1.65
CA TYR A 5 -55.22 -5.19 2.32
C TYR A 5 -54.02 -5.59 3.20
N LYS A 6 -54.11 -6.73 3.92
CA LYS A 6 -53.00 -7.26 4.72
C LYS A 6 -51.83 -7.72 3.87
N LEU A 7 -52.09 -8.34 2.72
CA LEU A 7 -51.06 -8.76 1.78
C LEU A 7 -50.36 -7.54 1.14
N ASN A 8 -51.12 -6.50 0.77
CA ASN A 8 -50.56 -5.29 0.19
C ASN A 8 -49.73 -4.47 1.19
N VAL A 9 -50.14 -4.40 2.46
CA VAL A 9 -49.34 -3.74 3.52
C VAL A 9 -48.08 -4.53 3.85
N PHE A 10 -48.15 -5.87 3.86
CA PHE A 10 -46.98 -6.72 4.08
C PHE A 10 -45.97 -6.63 2.92
N ILE A 11 -46.46 -6.61 1.67
CA ILE A 11 -45.64 -6.40 0.48
C ILE A 11 -45.02 -4.99 0.46
N LEU A 12 -45.78 -3.96 0.87
CA LEU A 12 -45.28 -2.58 0.97
C LEU A 12 -44.21 -2.44 2.08
N CYS A 13 -44.36 -3.12 3.22
CA CYS A 13 -43.34 -3.17 4.27
C CYS A 13 -42.07 -3.90 3.82
N ILE A 14 -42.19 -5.00 3.06
CA ILE A 14 -41.03 -5.69 2.47
C ILE A 14 -40.34 -4.79 1.42
N PHE A 15 -41.11 -4.08 0.60
CA PHE A 15 -40.59 -3.13 -0.39
C PHE A 15 -39.87 -1.93 0.27
N ILE A 16 -40.38 -1.43 1.40
CA ILE A 16 -39.73 -0.35 2.13
C ILE A 16 -38.46 -0.85 2.82
N ILE A 17 -38.45 -2.07 3.39
CA ILE A 17 -37.24 -2.67 4.00
C ILE A 17 -36.16 -2.96 2.95
N THR A 18 -36.52 -3.32 1.72
CA THR A 18 -35.53 -3.53 0.64
C THR A 18 -35.04 -2.22 0.01
N ILE A 19 -35.82 -1.14 0.06
CA ILE A 19 -35.45 0.19 -0.49
C ILE A 19 -34.72 1.07 0.55
N THR A 20 -34.90 0.83 1.86
CA THR A 20 -34.30 1.65 2.94
C THR A 20 -33.09 1.02 3.63
N ILE A 21 -32.65 -0.16 3.20
CA ILE A 21 -31.27 -0.59 3.49
C ILE A 21 -30.40 0.00 2.37
N PRO A 22 -29.67 1.10 2.61
CA PRO A 22 -28.76 1.60 1.59
C PRO A 22 -27.74 0.51 1.26
N ALA A 23 -27.35 0.46 -0.01
CA ALA A 23 -26.27 -0.39 -0.53
C ALA A 23 -24.92 -0.18 0.20
N THR A 24 -24.84 0.78 1.12
CA THR A 24 -23.71 1.01 2.03
C THR A 24 -23.59 -0.02 3.16
N VAL A 25 -24.62 -0.82 3.47
CA VAL A 25 -24.48 -1.96 4.43
C VAL A 25 -24.04 -3.26 3.72
N ARG A 26 -23.93 -3.25 2.39
CA ARG A 26 -23.33 -4.36 1.62
C ARG A 26 -21.93 -4.07 1.08
N ALA A 27 -21.37 -2.89 1.39
CA ALA A 27 -19.99 -2.55 1.08
C ALA A 27 -19.20 -2.45 2.39
N ASN A 28 -18.70 -3.60 2.88
CA ASN A 28 -17.61 -3.80 3.87
C ASN A 28 -17.83 -4.95 4.87
N ILE A 29 -18.55 -6.02 4.49
CA ILE A 29 -18.43 -7.33 5.15
C ILE A 29 -18.43 -8.40 4.07
N ALA A 30 -17.32 -8.50 3.36
CA ALA A 30 -16.93 -9.72 2.64
C ALA A 30 -15.58 -10.12 3.21
N ASP A 31 -15.67 -10.73 4.39
CA ASP A 31 -14.59 -11.30 5.16
C ASP A 31 -13.66 -12.15 4.28
N PHE A 32 -12.35 -11.94 4.44
CA PHE A 32 -11.49 -13.09 4.64
C PHE A 32 -12.05 -13.82 5.87
N ASP A 33 -12.71 -14.96 5.63
CA ASP A 33 -13.19 -15.92 6.64
C ASP A 33 -12.30 -15.94 7.90
N ALA A 34 -12.90 -16.06 9.10
CA ALA A 34 -12.21 -16.21 10.39
C ALA A 34 -10.99 -17.17 10.33
N HIS A 35 -11.05 -18.19 9.48
CA HIS A 35 -9.92 -19.06 9.13
C HIS A 35 -8.70 -18.32 8.55
N TRP A 36 -8.89 -17.41 7.59
CA TRP A 36 -7.81 -16.61 7.01
C TRP A 36 -7.30 -15.51 7.94
N GLN A 37 -8.15 -14.92 8.77
CA GLN A 37 -7.71 -14.01 9.84
C GLN A 37 -6.86 -14.74 10.87
N GLY A 38 -7.26 -15.96 11.26
CA GLY A 38 -6.47 -16.86 12.11
C GLY A 38 -5.10 -17.15 11.49
N ARG A 39 -5.06 -17.57 10.23
CA ARG A 39 -3.80 -17.84 9.51
C ARG A 39 -2.94 -16.60 9.34
N ALA A 40 -3.51 -15.42 9.13
CA ALA A 40 -2.77 -14.17 9.04
C ALA A 40 -2.12 -13.82 10.40
N LYS A 41 -2.84 -14.05 11.51
CA LYS A 41 -2.31 -13.86 12.87
C LYS A 41 -1.19 -14.85 13.18
N GLU A 42 -1.38 -16.13 12.87
CA GLU A 42 -0.37 -17.18 13.02
C GLU A 42 0.86 -16.91 12.15
N ALA A 43 0.67 -16.52 10.88
CA ALA A 43 1.77 -16.19 9.98
C ALA A 43 2.52 -14.93 10.43
N LYS A 44 1.83 -13.92 10.97
CA LYS A 44 2.46 -12.72 11.58
C LYS A 44 3.28 -13.11 12.80
N GLN A 45 2.76 -13.99 13.66
CA GLN A 45 3.48 -14.49 14.83
C GLN A 45 4.72 -15.30 14.41
N ALA A 46 4.58 -16.24 13.47
CA ALA A 46 5.68 -17.04 12.95
C ALA A 46 6.76 -16.17 12.27
N ALA A 47 6.36 -15.12 11.54
CA ALA A 47 7.29 -14.16 10.93
C ALA A 47 8.05 -13.35 11.99
N ASN A 48 7.38 -12.94 13.08
CA ASN A 48 8.01 -12.23 14.19
C ASN A 48 8.93 -13.15 15.04
N GLU A 49 8.60 -14.43 15.17
CA GLU A 49 9.42 -15.41 15.88
C GLU A 49 10.67 -15.80 15.06
N ALA A 50 10.55 -15.87 13.74
CA ALA A 50 11.67 -16.09 12.83
C ALA A 50 12.56 -14.83 12.66
N TYR A 51 12.15 -13.69 13.19
CA TYR A 51 12.86 -12.42 13.02
C TYR A 51 14.13 -12.34 13.87
N ASN A 52 15.29 -12.20 13.20
CA ASN A 52 16.53 -11.86 13.86
C ASN A 52 16.71 -10.32 13.92
N LYS A 53 16.77 -9.77 15.13
CA LYS A 53 16.95 -8.33 15.41
C LYS A 53 18.24 -7.73 14.81
N ASN A 54 19.19 -8.55 14.38
CA ASN A 54 20.40 -8.11 13.68
C ASN A 54 20.62 -8.88 12.36
N PRO A 55 19.93 -8.50 11.26
CA PRO A 55 20.03 -9.17 9.96
C PRO A 55 21.44 -9.12 9.34
N ALA A 56 22.25 -8.13 9.72
CA ALA A 56 23.64 -8.01 9.28
C ALA A 56 24.48 -9.20 9.76
N GLN A 57 24.24 -9.69 10.98
CA GLN A 57 24.99 -10.81 11.57
C GLN A 57 24.69 -12.15 10.87
N VAL A 58 23.43 -12.38 10.48
CA VAL A 58 23.03 -13.56 9.70
C VAL A 58 23.62 -13.50 8.30
N THR A 59 23.54 -12.34 7.66
CA THR A 59 24.10 -12.12 6.32
C THR A 59 25.63 -12.25 6.32
N GLU A 60 26.31 -11.75 7.35
CA GLU A 60 27.76 -11.91 7.54
C GLU A 60 28.14 -13.37 7.79
N SER A 61 27.39 -14.12 8.60
CA SER A 61 27.64 -15.53 8.84
C SER A 61 27.48 -16.39 7.58
N PHE A 62 26.42 -16.14 6.80
CA PHE A 62 26.18 -16.81 5.53
C PHE A 62 27.25 -16.43 4.48
N ASN A 63 27.60 -15.15 4.37
CA ASN A 63 28.66 -14.70 3.46
C ASN A 63 30.02 -15.30 3.83
N LYS A 64 30.32 -15.44 5.12
CA LYS A 64 31.52 -16.10 5.62
C LYS A 64 31.53 -17.58 5.22
N GLU A 65 30.44 -18.30 5.43
CA GLU A 65 30.31 -19.71 5.07
C GLU A 65 30.43 -19.95 3.55
N VAL A 66 29.84 -19.07 2.75
CA VAL A 66 29.96 -19.09 1.28
C VAL A 66 31.40 -18.80 0.84
N HIS A 67 32.08 -17.83 1.47
CA HIS A 67 33.49 -17.55 1.19
C HIS A 67 34.41 -18.72 1.58
N ASP A 68 34.23 -19.29 2.76
CA ASP A 68 34.99 -20.44 3.24
C ASP A 68 34.81 -21.65 2.30
N THR A 69 33.59 -21.86 1.81
CA THR A 69 33.27 -22.92 0.83
C THR A 69 33.93 -22.66 -0.53
N PHE A 70 33.92 -21.41 -0.99
CA PHE A 70 34.54 -21.04 -2.27
C PHE A 70 36.07 -21.14 -2.21
N ASP A 71 36.68 -20.79 -1.08
CA ASP A 71 38.10 -20.93 -0.83
C ASP A 71 38.52 -22.40 -0.72
N ALA A 72 37.70 -23.25 -0.09
CA ALA A 72 37.91 -24.70 -0.06
C ALA A 72 37.84 -25.31 -1.48
N ALA A 73 36.88 -24.88 -2.31
CA ALA A 73 36.76 -25.31 -3.70
C ALA A 73 37.95 -24.84 -4.56
N ASN A 74 38.43 -23.61 -4.36
CA ASN A 74 39.60 -23.07 -5.05
C ASN A 74 40.90 -23.75 -4.62
N LYS A 75 41.05 -24.09 -3.34
CA LYS A 75 42.17 -24.87 -2.82
C LYS A 75 42.19 -26.26 -3.43
N THR A 76 41.02 -26.91 -3.53
CA THR A 76 40.85 -28.21 -4.20
C THR A 76 41.20 -28.13 -5.69
N ARG A 77 40.76 -27.07 -6.39
CA ARG A 77 41.07 -26.82 -7.80
C ARG A 77 42.55 -26.52 -8.05
N ARG A 78 43.22 -25.79 -7.15
CA ARG A 78 44.68 -25.54 -7.20
C ARG A 78 45.46 -26.84 -6.99
N ASN A 79 45.05 -27.66 -6.02
CA ASN A 79 45.67 -28.96 -5.76
C ASN A 79 45.51 -29.92 -6.96
N LEU A 80 44.34 -29.92 -7.61
CA LEU A 80 44.12 -30.68 -8.85
C LEU A 80 44.97 -30.14 -10.01
N LYS A 81 45.04 -28.83 -10.22
CA LYS A 81 45.92 -28.23 -11.24
C LYS A 81 47.40 -28.52 -11.00
N GLN A 82 47.83 -28.62 -9.75
CA GLN A 82 49.22 -28.94 -9.40
C GLN A 82 49.52 -30.44 -9.58
N LYS A 83 48.54 -31.32 -9.36
CA LYS A 83 48.62 -32.76 -9.59
C LYS A 83 48.67 -33.15 -11.08
N TYR A 84 48.12 -32.33 -11.98
CA TYR A 84 48.04 -32.60 -13.42
C TYR A 84 48.91 -31.70 -14.31
N LYS A 85 50.00 -31.11 -13.78
CA LYS A 85 51.01 -30.42 -14.60
C LYS A 85 51.94 -31.44 -15.27
N GLY A 86 51.49 -32.03 -16.37
CA GLY A 86 52.35 -32.68 -17.37
C GLY A 86 52.22 -31.97 -18.72
N PRO A 87 53.27 -31.89 -19.55
CA PRO A 87 53.22 -31.17 -20.82
C PRO A 87 52.33 -31.94 -21.83
N CYS A 88 51.27 -31.30 -22.29
CA CYS A 88 50.47 -31.81 -23.40
C CYS A 88 51.24 -31.63 -24.72
N LEU A 89 51.79 -32.72 -25.26
CA LEU A 89 52.17 -32.80 -26.66
C LEU A 89 50.96 -33.26 -27.47
N ALA A 90 50.60 -32.47 -28.47
CA ALA A 90 49.55 -32.79 -29.43
C ALA A 90 50.13 -33.62 -30.58
N THR A 91 49.63 -34.83 -30.80
CA THR A 91 49.68 -35.52 -32.11
C THR A 91 48.49 -36.46 -32.33
N ASN A 92 47.73 -36.14 -33.38
CA ASN A 92 46.83 -36.92 -34.26
C ASN A 92 45.54 -37.62 -33.76
N PRO A 93 44.45 -37.59 -34.58
CA PRO A 93 43.11 -38.02 -34.22
C PRO A 93 42.84 -39.44 -34.74
N SER A 94 42.77 -40.41 -33.84
CA SER A 94 42.03 -41.65 -34.07
C SER A 94 41.79 -42.32 -32.73
N LEU A 95 40.52 -42.65 -32.46
CA LEU A 95 40.03 -43.52 -31.38
C LEU A 95 40.32 -43.08 -29.94
N VAL A 96 39.31 -42.49 -29.27
CA VAL A 96 39.11 -42.76 -27.83
C VAL A 96 37.60 -42.90 -27.55
N GLN A 97 37.21 -44.15 -27.32
CA GLN A 97 35.96 -44.53 -26.65
C GLN A 97 35.95 -43.98 -25.23
N CYS A 98 34.86 -43.31 -24.83
CA CYS A 98 34.58 -43.04 -23.44
C CYS A 98 34.18 -44.35 -22.73
N ARG A 99 34.94 -44.77 -21.73
CA ARG A 99 34.53 -45.81 -20.77
C ARG A 99 34.43 -45.19 -19.38
N ILE A 100 33.22 -45.20 -18.84
CA ILE A 100 32.89 -44.89 -17.44
C ILE A 100 33.31 -46.09 -16.58
N PRO A 101 33.98 -45.91 -15.43
CA PRO A 101 34.09 -46.96 -14.42
C PRO A 101 33.02 -46.77 -13.33
N HIS A 102 32.14 -47.78 -13.22
CA HIS A 102 31.43 -48.13 -12.00
C HIS A 102 32.44 -48.52 -10.90
N GLN A 103 32.19 -48.10 -9.66
CA GLN A 103 32.62 -48.85 -8.48
C GLN A 103 31.47 -49.01 -7.48
N ALA A 104 31.31 -50.27 -7.08
CA ALA A 104 30.34 -50.78 -6.14
C ALA A 104 30.88 -50.74 -4.71
N HIS A 105 30.00 -50.67 -3.72
CA HIS A 105 30.30 -51.10 -2.35
C HIS A 105 29.13 -51.88 -1.73
N PRO A 106 29.43 -52.87 -0.85
CA PRO A 106 28.52 -53.95 -0.44
C PRO A 106 27.73 -53.61 0.84
N GLY A 107 26.59 -54.28 1.02
CA GLY A 107 25.62 -54.01 2.09
C GLY A 107 25.70 -54.89 3.34
N ARG A 108 24.74 -54.63 4.25
CA ARG A 108 23.97 -55.50 5.19
C ARG A 108 23.43 -54.63 6.36
N PRO A 109 22.43 -55.08 7.16
CA PRO A 109 21.04 -55.38 6.78
C PRO A 109 20.01 -54.66 7.69
N TYR A 110 18.74 -54.75 7.30
CA TYR A 110 17.58 -54.18 7.99
C TYR A 110 17.25 -54.87 9.32
N SER A 111 16.81 -54.08 10.31
CA SER A 111 16.03 -54.56 11.46
C SER A 111 14.72 -53.77 11.59
N LEU A 112 13.65 -54.55 11.75
CA LEU A 112 12.28 -54.15 12.03
C LEU A 112 12.14 -53.74 13.50
N VAL A 113 11.45 -52.63 13.77
CA VAL A 113 10.75 -52.44 15.05
C VAL A 113 9.34 -51.93 14.76
N LYS A 114 8.37 -52.78 15.11
CA LYS A 114 6.95 -52.47 15.29
C LYS A 114 6.76 -51.63 16.55
N ALA A 115 5.88 -50.65 16.51
CA ALA A 115 5.10 -50.23 17.65
C ALA A 115 3.67 -49.95 17.16
N GLY A 116 2.73 -50.81 17.56
CA GLY A 116 1.29 -50.56 17.46
C GLY A 116 0.75 -50.05 18.80
N TYR A 117 -0.42 -49.43 18.77
CA TYR A 117 -1.60 -49.68 19.62
C TYR A 117 -2.73 -48.70 19.18
N PRO A 118 -4.01 -48.99 19.48
CA PRO A 118 -5.14 -48.78 18.57
C PRO A 118 -6.08 -47.64 19.00
N LEU A 119 -6.87 -47.14 18.06
CA LEU A 119 -8.09 -46.37 18.36
C LEU A 119 -9.29 -47.32 18.28
N GLN A 120 -9.82 -47.70 19.45
CA GLN A 120 -11.14 -48.30 19.59
C GLN A 120 -12.22 -47.22 19.58
N ALA A 121 -13.29 -47.53 18.86
CA ALA A 121 -14.58 -46.88 18.96
C ALA A 121 -15.21 -47.11 20.35
N LEU A 122 -15.88 -46.09 20.88
CA LEU A 122 -16.87 -46.24 21.94
C LEU A 122 -18.13 -45.48 21.54
N THR A 123 -19.19 -46.25 21.37
CA THR A 123 -20.61 -45.87 21.34
C THR A 123 -21.24 -46.13 22.71
N HIS A 124 -22.44 -45.56 22.89
CA HIS A 124 -23.35 -45.53 24.05
C HIS A 124 -23.21 -44.28 24.93
N SER A 125 -24.27 -43.69 25.48
CA SER A 125 -25.71 -43.51 25.19
C SER A 125 -26.30 -42.94 26.49
N GLU A 126 -27.52 -42.39 26.42
CA GLU A 126 -28.37 -41.96 27.54
C GLU A 126 -28.03 -40.61 28.19
N SER A 127 -28.97 -39.87 28.76
CA SER A 127 -30.40 -39.61 28.54
C SER A 127 -30.69 -38.43 29.48
N GLY A 128 -31.65 -37.56 29.16
CA GLY A 128 -31.96 -36.42 30.02
C GLY A 128 -33.06 -35.50 29.49
N SER A 129 -34.29 -36.01 29.52
CA SER A 129 -35.54 -35.27 29.31
C SER A 129 -35.76 -34.18 30.38
N SER A 130 -36.26 -33.00 29.97
CA SER A 130 -37.27 -32.29 30.77
C SER A 130 -38.36 -31.73 29.87
N ARG A 131 -39.60 -32.09 30.25
CA ARG A 131 -40.88 -31.77 29.63
C ARG A 131 -41.32 -30.37 30.06
N TYR A 132 -42.01 -29.63 29.19
CA TYR A 132 -43.12 -28.78 29.64
C TYR A 132 -44.32 -28.90 28.69
N SER A 133 -45.46 -29.02 29.33
CA SER A 133 -46.77 -29.39 28.82
C SER A 133 -47.44 -28.26 28.04
N TRP A 134 -48.25 -28.66 27.07
CA TRP A 134 -49.27 -27.82 26.45
C TRP A 134 -50.42 -27.57 27.43
N VAL A 135 -50.87 -26.32 27.51
CA VAL A 135 -52.21 -25.94 27.99
C VAL A 135 -52.78 -24.94 26.98
N CYS A 136 -53.84 -25.33 26.30
CA CYS A 136 -54.70 -24.40 25.56
C CYS A 136 -55.54 -23.59 26.54
N PHE A 137 -55.66 -22.28 26.35
CA PHE A 137 -56.92 -21.57 26.61
C PHE A 137 -57.11 -20.40 25.65
N SER A 138 -58.39 -20.17 25.38
CA SER A 138 -59.10 -19.36 24.40
C SER A 138 -58.63 -17.93 24.10
N SER A 139 -58.87 -17.57 22.84
CA SER A 139 -59.09 -16.22 22.32
C SER A 139 -60.07 -15.38 23.16
N VAL A 140 -59.65 -14.16 23.53
CA VAL A 140 -60.54 -13.00 23.71
C VAL A 140 -59.94 -11.79 22.99
N ASN A 141 -60.76 -11.17 22.15
CA ASN A 141 -60.51 -9.96 21.38
C ASN A 141 -59.98 -8.79 22.23
N SER A 142 -58.93 -8.13 21.74
CA SER A 142 -58.77 -6.67 21.88
C SER A 142 -58.15 -6.12 20.59
N LYS A 143 -59.00 -5.83 19.60
CA LYS A 143 -58.62 -5.23 18.31
C LYS A 143 -58.29 -3.73 18.41
N ALA A 144 -58.20 -3.15 19.61
CA ALA A 144 -58.00 -1.71 19.80
C ALA A 144 -56.54 -1.27 20.04
N ASN A 145 -55.62 -2.19 20.30
CA ASN A 145 -54.24 -1.85 20.69
C ASN A 145 -53.17 -2.07 19.60
N TYR A 146 -53.51 -2.66 18.47
CA TYR A 146 -52.51 -2.95 17.42
C TYR A 146 -52.17 -1.73 16.58
N THR A 147 -53.14 -0.87 16.27
CA THR A 147 -52.92 0.33 15.46
C THR A 147 -52.11 1.39 16.20
N LEU A 148 -52.35 1.60 17.49
CA LEU A 148 -51.59 2.55 18.31
C LEU A 148 -50.14 2.08 18.55
N ASN A 149 -49.93 0.80 18.82
CA ASN A 149 -48.58 0.24 19.02
C ASN A 149 -47.76 0.19 17.72
N VAL A 150 -48.40 -0.09 16.57
CA VAL A 150 -47.73 0.01 15.26
C VAL A 150 -47.40 1.46 14.92
N PHE A 151 -48.28 2.41 15.25
CA PHE A 151 -48.02 3.83 15.01
C PHE A 151 -46.87 4.36 15.89
N ILE A 152 -46.82 3.98 17.16
CA ILE A 152 -45.71 4.32 18.07
C ILE A 152 -44.39 3.66 17.62
N LEU A 153 -44.43 2.39 17.19
CA LEU A 153 -43.26 1.69 16.65
C LEU A 153 -42.76 2.35 15.35
N CYS A 154 -43.67 2.77 14.47
CA CYS A 154 -43.32 3.51 13.26
C CYS A 154 -42.72 4.88 13.59
N ILE A 155 -43.26 5.63 14.57
CA ILE A 155 -42.68 6.90 15.02
C ILE A 155 -41.31 6.68 15.67
N PHE A 156 -41.12 5.60 16.43
CA PHE A 156 -39.81 5.24 17.02
C PHE A 156 -38.79 4.85 15.93
N ILE A 157 -39.20 4.09 14.93
CA ILE A 157 -38.34 3.74 13.79
C ILE A 157 -38.02 4.99 12.97
N ILE A 158 -38.98 5.88 12.72
CA ILE A 158 -38.78 7.14 11.99
C ILE A 158 -37.86 8.09 12.78
N THR A 159 -38.02 8.20 14.10
CA THR A 159 -37.16 9.05 14.96
C THR A 159 -35.76 8.47 15.20
N ILE A 160 -35.55 7.17 15.05
CA ILE A 160 -34.23 6.53 15.09
C ILE A 160 -33.55 6.53 13.71
N THR A 161 -34.31 6.38 12.63
CA THR A 161 -33.77 6.33 11.26
C THR A 161 -33.47 7.72 10.70
N ILE A 162 -34.24 8.77 11.01
CA ILE A 162 -33.96 10.13 10.54
C ILE A 162 -32.59 10.64 11.05
N PRO A 163 -32.20 10.51 12.32
CA PRO A 163 -30.85 10.90 12.75
C PRO A 163 -29.76 9.99 12.14
N ALA A 164 -30.05 8.71 11.90
CA ALA A 164 -29.06 7.76 11.36
C ALA A 164 -28.79 7.97 9.86
N THR A 165 -29.80 8.35 9.07
CA THR A 165 -29.64 8.65 7.63
C THR A 165 -29.13 10.08 7.39
N VAL A 166 -29.52 11.05 8.23
CA VAL A 166 -28.98 12.43 8.16
C VAL A 166 -27.50 12.48 8.56
N ARG A 167 -27.02 11.54 9.39
CA ARG A 167 -25.60 11.44 9.78
C ARG A 167 -24.70 10.82 8.71
N ALA A 168 -25.24 10.14 7.70
CA ALA A 168 -24.45 9.45 6.69
C ALA A 168 -24.10 10.30 5.46
N ASN A 169 -24.77 11.44 5.25
CA ASN A 169 -24.64 12.27 4.04
C ASN A 169 -24.38 13.76 4.35
N ILE A 170 -23.49 14.06 5.29
CA ILE A 170 -23.18 15.47 5.65
C ILE A 170 -22.60 16.23 4.44
N ALA A 171 -21.86 15.55 3.56
CA ALA A 171 -21.32 16.14 2.33
C ALA A 171 -22.41 16.52 1.30
N ASP A 172 -23.57 15.85 1.31
CA ASP A 172 -24.65 16.14 0.36
C ASP A 172 -25.50 17.36 0.75
N PHE A 173 -25.39 17.87 1.98
CA PHE A 173 -26.13 19.05 2.45
C PHE A 173 -25.26 20.28 2.70
N ASP A 174 -23.94 20.13 2.69
CA ASP A 174 -23.01 21.23 2.88
C ASP A 174 -22.55 21.81 1.53
N ALA A 175 -23.02 23.02 1.23
CA ALA A 175 -22.66 23.74 0.00
C ALA A 175 -21.15 23.93 -0.16
N HIS A 176 -20.39 24.04 0.96
CA HIS A 176 -18.93 24.11 0.93
C HIS A 176 -18.34 22.82 0.34
N TRP A 177 -18.76 21.66 0.83
CA TRP A 177 -18.27 20.36 0.37
C TRP A 177 -18.72 20.01 -1.05
N GLN A 178 -19.96 20.37 -1.43
CA GLN A 178 -20.43 20.22 -2.82
C GLN A 178 -19.58 21.05 -3.79
N GLY A 179 -19.25 22.29 -3.42
CA GLY A 179 -18.37 23.16 -4.21
C GLY A 179 -16.99 22.55 -4.39
N ARG A 180 -16.35 22.13 -3.29
CA ARG A 180 -15.05 21.46 -3.31
C ARG A 180 -15.06 20.18 -4.13
N ALA A 181 -16.10 19.34 -4.00
CA ALA A 181 -16.23 18.11 -4.77
C ALA A 181 -16.31 18.39 -6.29
N LYS A 182 -17.04 19.44 -6.69
CA LYS A 182 -17.13 19.88 -8.09
C LYS A 182 -15.78 20.35 -8.63
N GLU A 183 -15.07 21.20 -7.87
CA GLU A 183 -13.72 21.68 -8.22
C GLU A 183 -12.73 20.52 -8.30
N ALA A 184 -12.77 19.60 -7.34
CA ALA A 184 -11.93 18.40 -7.31
C ALA A 184 -12.17 17.50 -8.53
N LYS A 185 -13.42 17.30 -8.93
CA LYS A 185 -13.76 16.55 -10.15
C LYS A 185 -13.20 17.23 -11.41
N GLN A 186 -13.27 18.55 -11.48
CA GLN A 186 -12.67 19.30 -12.59
C GLN A 186 -11.15 19.14 -12.59
N ALA A 187 -10.49 19.31 -11.45
CA ALA A 187 -9.04 19.13 -11.31
C ALA A 187 -8.59 17.71 -11.68
N ALA A 188 -9.36 16.68 -11.31
CA ALA A 188 -9.08 15.30 -11.69
C ALA A 188 -9.15 15.10 -13.20
N ASN A 189 -10.17 15.65 -13.86
CA ASN A 189 -10.30 15.59 -15.32
C ASN A 189 -9.16 16.35 -16.05
N GLU A 190 -8.72 17.48 -15.50
CA GLU A 190 -7.60 18.26 -16.05
C GLU A 190 -6.25 17.56 -15.84
N ALA A 191 -6.10 16.84 -14.72
CA ALA A 191 -4.89 16.10 -14.39
C ALA A 191 -4.79 14.75 -15.13
N TYR A 192 -5.93 14.16 -15.50
CA TYR A 192 -6.00 12.88 -16.22
C TYR A 192 -5.21 12.91 -17.53
N ASN A 193 -4.27 11.98 -17.66
CA ASN A 193 -3.50 11.82 -18.88
C ASN A 193 -4.13 10.77 -19.79
N LYS A 194 -4.63 11.19 -20.97
CA LYS A 194 -5.22 10.28 -21.96
C LYS A 194 -4.23 9.26 -22.54
N ASN A 195 -2.93 9.52 -22.43
CA ASN A 195 -1.86 8.61 -22.86
C ASN A 195 -0.96 8.24 -21.67
N PRO A 196 -1.45 7.39 -20.74
CA PRO A 196 -0.71 7.03 -19.53
C PRO A 196 0.62 6.31 -19.85
N ALA A 197 0.70 5.58 -20.97
CA ALA A 197 1.93 4.92 -21.41
C ALA A 197 3.09 5.92 -21.60
N GLN A 198 2.81 7.11 -22.14
CA GLN A 198 3.82 8.16 -22.34
C GLN A 198 4.43 8.64 -21.02
N VAL A 199 3.63 8.70 -19.94
CA VAL A 199 4.11 9.04 -18.60
C VAL A 199 5.03 7.93 -18.06
N THR A 200 4.65 6.67 -18.26
CA THR A 200 5.49 5.52 -17.83
C THR A 200 6.82 5.47 -18.57
N GLU A 201 6.83 5.77 -19.86
CA GLU A 201 8.06 5.80 -20.67
C GLU A 201 8.97 6.98 -20.31
N SER A 202 8.40 8.17 -20.13
CA SER A 202 9.15 9.34 -19.63
C SER A 202 9.81 9.02 -18.29
N PHE A 203 9.07 8.40 -17.37
CA PHE A 203 9.62 7.97 -16.09
C PHE A 203 10.81 7.01 -16.27
N ASN A 204 10.64 5.97 -17.10
CA ASN A 204 11.69 4.99 -17.36
C ASN A 204 12.93 5.64 -18.00
N LYS A 205 12.74 6.56 -18.94
CA LYS A 205 13.81 7.35 -19.56
C LYS A 205 14.65 8.07 -18.52
N GLU A 206 14.01 8.77 -17.59
CA GLU A 206 14.70 9.56 -16.57
C GLU A 206 15.49 8.68 -15.60
N VAL A 207 14.99 7.48 -15.29
CA VAL A 207 15.77 6.48 -14.55
C VAL A 207 17.01 6.06 -15.33
N HIS A 208 16.90 5.78 -16.63
CA HIS A 208 18.06 5.43 -17.48
C HIS A 208 19.10 6.53 -17.55
N ASP A 209 18.68 7.75 -17.86
CA ASP A 209 19.55 8.93 -17.96
C ASP A 209 20.36 9.13 -16.67
N THR A 210 19.74 8.88 -15.52
CA THR A 210 20.38 8.95 -14.21
C THR A 210 21.54 7.96 -14.05
N PHE A 211 21.43 6.74 -14.57
CA PHE A 211 22.53 5.76 -14.50
C PHE A 211 23.61 6.00 -15.56
N ASP A 212 23.22 6.46 -16.75
CA ASP A 212 24.17 6.66 -17.84
C ASP A 212 25.06 7.88 -17.58
N ALA A 213 24.51 8.94 -16.97
CA ALA A 213 25.29 10.07 -16.47
C ALA A 213 26.36 9.63 -15.43
N ALA A 214 26.04 8.65 -14.57
CA ALA A 214 26.99 8.09 -13.60
C ALA A 214 28.09 7.22 -14.26
N ASN A 215 27.82 6.64 -15.43
CA ASN A 215 28.80 5.87 -16.20
C ASN A 215 29.73 6.76 -17.03
N LYS A 216 29.25 7.91 -17.55
CA LYS A 216 30.09 8.88 -18.29
C LYS A 216 31.16 9.53 -17.40
N THR A 217 30.85 9.78 -16.12
CA THR A 217 31.81 10.29 -15.13
C THR A 217 32.90 9.28 -14.73
N ARG A 218 32.74 7.98 -15.05
CA ARG A 218 33.76 6.94 -14.83
C ARG A 218 34.90 6.91 -15.87
N ARG A 219 34.78 7.60 -17.02
CA ARG A 219 35.85 7.66 -18.04
C ARG A 219 36.98 8.66 -17.74
N ASN A 220 36.88 9.45 -16.66
CA ASN A 220 37.93 10.38 -16.20
C ASN A 220 38.68 9.87 -14.96
N LEU A 221 39.21 8.64 -15.02
CA LEU A 221 40.01 8.04 -13.95
C LEU A 221 41.47 8.55 -13.95
N LYS A 222 41.65 9.79 -13.47
CA LYS A 222 42.90 10.27 -12.81
C LYS A 222 42.61 11.23 -11.64
N GLN A 223 41.44 11.09 -10.99
CA GLN A 223 41.19 11.69 -9.68
C GLN A 223 40.68 10.62 -8.71
N LYS A 224 41.32 10.53 -7.53
CA LYS A 224 40.86 9.72 -6.40
C LYS A 224 39.43 10.12 -6.01
N TYR A 225 38.54 9.13 -5.82
CA TYR A 225 37.22 9.30 -5.18
C TYR A 225 37.38 9.89 -3.77
N LYS A 226 36.61 10.95 -3.45
CA LYS A 226 36.63 11.71 -2.17
C LYS A 226 35.21 11.98 -1.57
N GLY A 227 34.29 11.03 -1.51
CA GLY A 227 33.15 11.03 -2.44
C GLY A 227 31.88 11.79 -1.96
N PRO A 228 31.12 12.45 -2.86
CA PRO A 228 29.91 13.24 -2.57
C PRO A 228 28.60 12.43 -2.73
N CYS A 229 27.55 12.78 -1.96
CA CYS A 229 26.12 12.35 -2.04
C CYS A 229 25.78 10.96 -2.63
N LEU A 230 25.10 10.11 -1.86
CA LEU A 230 24.77 8.73 -2.25
C LEU A 230 23.42 8.54 -2.96
N ALA A 231 22.72 9.59 -3.37
CA ALA A 231 21.43 9.51 -4.05
C ALA A 231 21.49 8.64 -5.33
N THR A 232 20.58 7.67 -5.45
CA THR A 232 20.70 6.61 -6.46
C THR A 232 19.67 6.69 -7.58
N ASN A 233 18.44 7.12 -7.27
CA ASN A 233 17.33 7.26 -8.21
C ASN A 233 17.15 8.72 -8.68
N PRO A 234 16.44 8.99 -9.81
CA PRO A 234 16.29 10.34 -10.38
C PRO A 234 15.65 11.36 -9.42
N ILE A 235 14.69 10.93 -8.60
CA ILE A 235 13.97 11.81 -7.66
C ILE A 235 14.95 12.35 -6.61
N ASP A 236 15.65 11.46 -5.92
CA ASP A 236 16.63 11.84 -4.90
C ASP A 236 17.75 12.69 -5.52
N ARG A 237 18.30 12.27 -6.67
CA ARG A 237 19.43 12.99 -7.28
C ARG A 237 19.12 14.43 -7.67
N CYS A 238 17.86 14.76 -7.93
CA CYS A 238 17.44 16.09 -8.32
C CYS A 238 17.64 17.13 -7.19
N TRP A 239 17.50 16.74 -5.92
CA TRP A 239 17.57 17.68 -4.78
C TRP A 239 18.55 17.27 -3.68
N ARG A 240 18.67 15.97 -3.39
CA ARG A 240 19.27 15.44 -2.15
C ARG A 240 20.76 15.76 -2.01
N CYS A 241 21.44 15.83 -3.15
CA CYS A 241 22.87 16.13 -3.22
C CYS A 241 23.21 17.62 -3.02
N ASP A 242 22.22 18.51 -2.94
CA ASP A 242 22.45 19.91 -2.62
C ASP A 242 22.79 20.07 -1.12
N PRO A 243 24.03 20.48 -0.74
CA PRO A 243 24.36 20.72 0.66
C PRO A 243 23.54 21.88 1.28
N ASN A 244 22.97 22.74 0.43
CA ASN A 244 22.13 23.87 0.80
C ASN A 244 20.65 23.57 0.61
N TRP A 245 20.25 22.29 0.62
CA TRP A 245 18.84 21.87 0.54
C TRP A 245 17.96 22.60 1.57
N GLU A 246 18.49 23.02 2.72
CA GLU A 246 17.74 23.71 3.77
C GLU A 246 17.35 25.15 3.39
N THR A 247 18.21 25.88 2.68
CA THR A 247 17.88 27.21 2.12
C THR A 247 17.15 27.09 0.80
N ASN A 248 17.36 25.99 0.07
CA ASN A 248 16.73 25.66 -1.22
C ASN A 248 15.60 24.62 -1.08
N ARG A 249 14.93 24.54 0.07
CA ARG A 249 13.96 23.45 0.40
C ARG A 249 12.98 23.16 -0.71
N LYS A 250 12.45 24.22 -1.29
CA LYS A 250 11.42 24.23 -2.33
C LYS A 250 11.86 23.63 -3.66
N LYS A 251 13.17 23.46 -3.89
CA LYS A 251 13.70 22.73 -5.06
C LYS A 251 13.18 21.30 -5.13
N LEU A 252 12.85 20.69 -3.98
CA LEU A 252 12.23 19.36 -3.92
C LEU A 252 11.01 19.26 -4.85
N ALA A 253 10.17 20.29 -4.91
CA ALA A 253 8.93 20.29 -5.71
C ALA A 253 9.17 20.22 -7.23
N ASP A 254 10.41 20.40 -7.71
CA ASP A 254 10.78 20.21 -9.12
C ASP A 254 11.20 18.77 -9.45
N CYS A 255 11.22 17.90 -8.44
CA CYS A 255 11.79 16.56 -8.54
C CYS A 255 10.73 15.46 -8.61
N ALA A 256 9.44 15.78 -8.47
CA ALA A 256 8.36 14.81 -8.64
C ALA A 256 8.39 14.20 -10.06
N LYS A 257 8.10 12.90 -10.15
CA LYS A 257 8.08 12.13 -11.40
C LYS A 257 6.82 11.27 -11.48
N GLY A 258 6.55 10.68 -12.64
CA GLY A 258 5.38 9.82 -12.83
C GLY A 258 4.09 10.62 -12.95
N PHE A 259 2.95 10.03 -12.57
CA PHE A 259 1.67 10.71 -12.71
C PHE A 259 1.55 11.98 -11.85
N GLY A 260 2.19 12.01 -10.67
CA GLY A 260 2.27 13.18 -9.80
C GLY A 260 3.32 14.24 -10.20
N HIS A 261 3.96 14.17 -11.38
CA HIS A 261 5.06 15.07 -11.77
C HIS A 261 4.71 16.57 -11.80
N LYS A 262 3.41 16.93 -11.89
CA LYS A 262 2.94 18.33 -11.85
C LYS A 262 2.74 18.87 -10.43
N THR A 263 2.92 18.03 -9.41
CA THR A 263 2.71 18.43 -8.01
C THR A 263 3.81 19.37 -7.55
N THR A 264 3.42 20.61 -7.25
CA THR A 264 4.32 21.65 -6.72
C THR A 264 4.10 21.91 -5.22
N GLY A 265 2.99 21.44 -4.66
CA GLY A 265 2.62 21.66 -3.27
C GLY A 265 2.61 23.14 -2.90
N GLY A 266 3.22 23.46 -1.76
CA GLY A 266 3.34 24.82 -1.24
C GLY A 266 4.50 25.64 -1.82
N LYS A 267 5.09 25.26 -2.97
CA LYS A 267 6.29 25.90 -3.54
C LYS A 267 6.17 27.43 -3.64
N ALA A 268 5.03 27.93 -4.13
CA ALA A 268 4.78 29.36 -4.29
C ALA A 268 4.51 30.11 -2.97
N GLY A 269 4.34 29.39 -1.86
CA GLY A 269 3.93 29.89 -0.56
C GLY A 269 5.06 30.34 0.35
N LYS A 270 4.75 31.02 1.45
CA LYS A 270 5.74 31.25 2.50
C LYS A 270 6.05 29.96 3.27
N ILE A 271 7.19 29.93 3.94
CA ILE A 271 7.49 28.87 4.90
C ILE A 271 6.65 29.09 6.16
N TYR A 272 6.00 28.03 6.63
CA TYR A 272 5.34 27.98 7.92
C TYR A 272 6.11 27.03 8.83
N VAL A 273 6.46 27.46 10.05
CA VAL A 273 7.21 26.64 10.99
C VAL A 273 6.27 26.15 12.09
N VAL A 274 6.07 24.83 12.16
CA VAL A 274 5.40 24.17 13.28
C VAL A 274 6.35 24.19 14.47
N THR A 275 5.91 24.80 15.56
CA THR A 275 6.64 24.97 16.83
C THR A 275 5.96 24.27 18.00
N ASP A 276 4.70 23.86 17.82
CA ASP A 276 3.84 23.26 18.84
C ASP A 276 3.27 21.94 18.28
N ASN A 277 3.51 20.82 18.97
CA ASN A 277 3.04 19.50 18.56
C ASN A 277 1.67 19.13 19.13
N SER A 278 1.01 20.05 19.84
CA SER A 278 -0.33 19.83 20.38
C SER A 278 -1.42 19.91 19.30
N ASP A 279 -2.54 19.24 19.58
CA ASP A 279 -3.71 19.20 18.71
C ASP A 279 -4.99 19.24 19.55
N ASN A 280 -5.12 20.25 20.41
CA ASN A 280 -6.12 20.25 21.48
C ASN A 280 -7.48 20.86 21.11
N ASP A 281 -7.56 21.63 20.02
CA ASP A 281 -8.78 22.31 19.58
C ASP A 281 -9.02 22.06 18.08
N MET A 282 -10.09 21.32 17.77
CA MET A 282 -10.44 20.94 16.40
C MET A 282 -11.08 22.08 15.61
N VAL A 283 -11.62 23.09 16.29
CA VAL A 283 -12.33 24.20 15.69
C VAL A 283 -11.46 25.46 15.66
N ASN A 284 -10.65 25.74 16.67
CA ASN A 284 -9.77 26.92 16.71
C ASN A 284 -8.32 26.51 16.95
N PRO A 285 -7.68 25.84 15.98
CA PRO A 285 -6.31 25.38 16.16
C PRO A 285 -5.35 26.56 16.36
N LYS A 286 -4.45 26.42 17.34
CA LYS A 286 -3.51 27.47 17.73
C LYS A 286 -2.43 27.69 16.65
N PRO A 287 -2.08 28.95 16.30
CA PRO A 287 -0.90 29.23 15.48
C PRO A 287 0.37 28.60 16.06
N GLY A 288 1.19 28.01 15.21
CA GLY A 288 2.36 27.20 15.56
C GLY A 288 2.09 25.69 15.53
N THR A 289 0.83 25.25 15.47
CA THR A 289 0.47 23.82 15.35
C THR A 289 0.37 23.37 13.89
N LEU A 290 0.50 22.06 13.67
CA LEU A 290 0.30 21.47 12.35
C LEU A 290 -1.13 21.67 11.84
N ARG A 291 -2.16 21.48 12.69
CA ARG A 291 -3.57 21.70 12.32
C ARG A 291 -3.84 23.11 11.84
N HIS A 292 -3.30 24.12 12.53
CA HIS A 292 -3.42 25.49 12.06
C HIS A 292 -2.72 25.68 10.70
N ALA A 293 -1.53 25.11 10.51
CA ALA A 293 -0.74 25.29 9.29
C ALA A 293 -1.45 24.77 8.02
N VAL A 294 -2.03 23.57 8.09
CA VAL A 294 -2.57 22.87 6.91
C VAL A 294 -3.89 23.44 6.40
N ILE A 295 -4.62 24.19 7.22
CA ILE A 295 -5.91 24.81 6.85
C ILE A 295 -5.78 26.22 6.28
N GLN A 296 -4.58 26.82 6.32
CA GLN A 296 -4.38 28.20 5.88
C GLN A 296 -4.66 28.35 4.38
N THR A 297 -5.12 29.55 4.00
CA THR A 297 -5.37 29.89 2.60
C THR A 297 -4.07 30.03 1.81
N GLY A 298 -4.15 29.65 0.53
CA GLY A 298 -3.04 29.73 -0.42
C GLY A 298 -1.90 28.74 -0.15
N PRO A 299 -0.83 28.82 -0.95
CA PRO A 299 0.27 27.88 -0.85
C PRO A 299 1.06 28.05 0.45
N LEU A 300 1.48 26.96 1.10
CA LEU A 300 2.39 26.97 2.24
C LEU A 300 3.37 25.79 2.24
N TRP A 301 4.64 26.11 2.50
CA TRP A 301 5.69 25.13 2.75
C TRP A 301 5.87 24.94 4.26
N ILE A 302 5.27 23.90 4.82
CA ILE A 302 5.21 23.62 6.25
C ILE A 302 6.44 22.80 6.66
N ILE A 303 7.22 23.31 7.61
CA ILE A 303 8.38 22.65 8.20
C ILE A 303 8.24 22.58 9.72
N PHE A 304 9.15 21.87 10.38
CA PHE A 304 9.12 21.64 11.83
C PHE A 304 10.37 22.22 12.48
N ALA A 305 10.19 22.93 13.60
CA ALA A 305 11.28 23.60 14.31
C ALA A 305 12.26 22.63 15.00
N ARG A 306 11.81 21.41 15.28
CA ARG A 306 12.52 20.35 16.03
C ARG A 306 11.85 19.01 15.77
N ASP A 307 12.45 17.94 16.28
CA ASP A 307 11.83 16.63 16.37
C ASP A 307 10.49 16.72 17.12
N MET A 308 9.46 16.05 16.60
CA MET A 308 8.11 16.12 17.13
C MET A 308 7.42 14.76 17.06
N ARG A 309 6.67 14.45 18.11
CA ARG A 309 5.65 13.39 18.11
C ARG A 309 4.30 14.08 18.19
N ILE A 310 3.51 13.97 17.13
CA ILE A 310 2.23 14.67 16.98
C ILE A 310 1.13 13.63 17.04
N LYS A 311 0.30 13.72 18.09
CA LYS A 311 -0.91 12.92 18.24
C LYS A 311 -2.10 13.73 17.76
N LEU A 312 -2.60 13.40 16.57
CA LEU A 312 -3.82 14.00 16.02
C LEU A 312 -5.03 13.53 16.84
N ARG A 313 -5.81 14.45 17.41
CA ARG A 313 -6.98 14.07 18.22
C ARG A 313 -8.12 13.55 17.36
N GLU A 314 -8.35 14.22 16.25
CA GLU A 314 -9.29 13.83 15.19
C GLU A 314 -8.60 14.02 13.84
N GLU A 315 -9.23 13.60 12.74
CA GLU A 315 -8.60 13.63 11.42
C GLU A 315 -8.04 15.02 11.07
N LEU A 316 -6.85 15.04 10.47
CA LEU A 316 -6.18 16.26 10.04
C LEU A 316 -6.58 16.59 8.61
N MET A 317 -7.52 17.52 8.46
CA MET A 317 -7.96 18.02 7.16
C MET A 317 -6.89 18.95 6.57
N VAL A 318 -6.32 18.58 5.43
CA VAL A 318 -5.32 19.38 4.72
C VAL A 318 -5.99 20.07 3.52
N THR A 319 -5.71 21.37 3.32
CA THR A 319 -6.19 22.12 2.14
C THR A 319 -5.22 22.01 0.96
N SER A 320 -5.64 22.48 -0.22
CA SER A 320 -4.80 22.52 -1.43
C SER A 320 -3.52 23.35 -1.25
N ASP A 321 -2.56 23.11 -2.13
CA ASP A 321 -1.28 23.85 -2.24
C ASP A 321 -0.42 23.77 -0.98
N LYS A 322 -0.34 22.59 -0.36
CA LYS A 322 0.45 22.37 0.86
C LYS A 322 1.63 21.46 0.59
N THR A 323 2.75 21.78 1.21
CA THR A 323 3.86 20.84 1.38
C THR A 323 4.08 20.65 2.87
N ILE A 324 4.01 19.41 3.35
CA ILE A 324 4.45 19.04 4.70
C ILE A 324 5.84 18.39 4.54
N ASP A 325 6.88 19.12 4.95
CA ASP A 325 8.30 18.75 4.77
C ASP A 325 8.99 18.60 6.12
N ALA A 326 9.22 17.36 6.53
CA ALA A 326 9.89 17.04 7.79
C ALA A 326 11.42 16.98 7.69
N ARG A 327 12.04 17.35 6.57
CA ARG A 327 13.52 17.32 6.49
C ARG A 327 14.15 18.27 7.50
N GLY A 328 15.13 17.76 8.25
CA GLY A 328 15.82 18.47 9.31
C GLY A 328 15.22 18.26 10.71
N ALA A 329 14.13 17.50 10.82
CA ALA A 329 13.52 17.07 12.07
C ALA A 329 13.08 15.60 11.96
N ASN A 330 13.06 14.88 13.07
CA ASN A 330 12.42 13.57 13.17
C ASN A 330 10.96 13.74 13.61
N VAL A 331 10.02 13.65 12.66
CA VAL A 331 8.61 13.95 12.89
C VAL A 331 7.76 12.70 12.74
N HIS A 332 7.07 12.36 13.82
CA HIS A 332 6.15 11.24 13.93
C HIS A 332 4.71 11.75 14.04
N ILE A 333 3.82 11.24 13.20
CA ILE A 333 2.37 11.32 13.36
C ILE A 333 1.94 9.98 13.93
N GLU A 334 1.57 9.95 15.22
CA GLU A 334 1.39 8.69 15.95
C GLU A 334 0.28 8.72 16.99
N ASP A 335 -0.24 7.53 17.33
CA ASP A 335 -1.19 7.29 18.43
C ASP A 335 -2.53 8.06 18.35
N GLY A 336 -2.83 8.62 17.19
CA GLY A 336 -3.95 9.53 16.93
C GLY A 336 -4.62 9.27 15.57
N ALA A 337 -5.46 10.18 15.12
CA ALA A 337 -6.20 10.02 13.87
C ALA A 337 -5.34 10.20 12.59
N GLN A 338 -5.96 9.94 11.44
CA GLN A 338 -5.34 9.97 10.12
C GLN A 338 -5.11 11.39 9.55
N ILE A 339 -4.30 11.49 8.50
CA ILE A 339 -4.21 12.65 7.62
C ILE A 339 -5.23 12.49 6.48
N THR A 340 -6.10 13.48 6.28
CA THR A 340 -7.16 13.43 5.25
C THR A 340 -6.95 14.51 4.18
N LEU A 341 -6.78 14.07 2.93
CA LEU A 341 -6.75 14.89 1.71
C LEU A 341 -8.10 14.73 0.97
N GLN A 342 -9.11 15.49 1.38
CA GLN A 342 -10.45 15.40 0.78
C GLN A 342 -10.74 16.59 -0.12
N PHE A 343 -11.03 16.32 -1.39
CA PHE A 343 -11.35 17.31 -2.44
C PHE A 343 -10.34 18.45 -2.45
N VAL A 344 -9.07 18.08 -2.60
CA VAL A 344 -7.93 18.99 -2.67
C VAL A 344 -7.06 18.70 -3.88
N ASN A 345 -6.27 19.69 -4.25
CA ASN A 345 -5.32 19.60 -5.33
C ASN A 345 -3.93 20.05 -4.87
N ASN A 346 -2.88 19.49 -5.47
CA ASN A 346 -1.51 19.99 -5.34
C ASN A 346 -0.96 19.89 -3.90
N VAL A 347 -0.73 18.66 -3.42
CA VAL A 347 -0.22 18.40 -2.05
C VAL A 347 1.02 17.52 -2.06
N ILE A 348 2.05 17.91 -1.31
CA ILE A 348 3.26 17.11 -1.07
C ILE A 348 3.32 16.71 0.41
N ILE A 349 3.48 15.42 0.69
CA ILE A 349 3.76 14.90 2.04
C ILE A 349 5.14 14.23 1.98
N HIS A 350 6.11 14.77 2.72
CA HIS A 350 7.50 14.38 2.60
C HIS A 350 8.20 14.19 3.95
N ASN A 351 8.97 13.10 4.04
CA ASN A 351 9.90 12.80 5.14
C ASN A 351 9.27 12.51 6.51
N LEU A 352 8.00 12.06 6.56
CA LEU A 352 7.27 11.79 7.81
C LEU A 352 7.33 10.31 8.23
N HIS A 353 7.34 10.08 9.54
CA HIS A 353 6.97 8.80 10.13
C HIS A 353 5.47 8.83 10.47
N ILE A 354 4.69 7.85 10.00
CA ILE A 354 3.25 7.73 10.27
C ILE A 354 2.98 6.32 10.77
N HIS A 355 2.51 6.16 12.01
CA HIS A 355 2.26 4.84 12.56
C HIS A 355 1.33 4.86 13.76
N ASP A 356 0.79 3.70 14.13
CA ASP A 356 -0.08 3.54 15.30
C ASP A 356 -1.30 4.49 15.27
N THR A 357 -1.75 4.87 14.07
CA THR A 357 -2.95 5.69 13.92
C THR A 357 -4.19 4.90 14.35
N LYS A 358 -5.20 5.63 14.80
CA LYS A 358 -6.42 5.10 15.43
C LYS A 358 -7.64 5.79 14.83
N PRO A 359 -8.81 5.13 14.83
CA PRO A 359 -10.06 5.79 14.45
C PRO A 359 -10.29 7.04 15.32
N GLY A 360 -10.52 8.18 14.69
CA GLY A 360 -10.99 9.40 15.35
C GLY A 360 -12.50 9.33 15.53
N ASN A 361 -13.06 9.94 16.59
CA ASN A 361 -14.51 9.92 16.83
C ASN A 361 -15.30 10.83 15.87
N GLY A 362 -14.62 11.72 15.15
CA GLY A 362 -15.25 12.80 14.39
C GLY A 362 -15.65 13.98 15.28
N GLY A 363 -16.71 14.69 14.92
CA GLY A 363 -17.14 15.90 15.62
C GLY A 363 -17.02 17.14 14.76
N MET A 364 -17.10 18.33 15.37
CA MET A 364 -16.87 19.58 14.65
C MET A 364 -15.38 19.75 14.42
N ILE A 365 -14.97 19.75 13.15
CA ILE A 365 -13.56 19.85 12.74
C ILE A 365 -13.43 20.98 11.71
N ARG A 366 -12.43 21.84 11.92
CA ARG A 366 -12.05 22.88 10.97
C ARG A 366 -11.24 22.29 9.83
N ASP A 367 -11.73 22.50 8.61
CA ASP A 367 -11.09 22.05 7.36
C ASP A 367 -10.53 23.20 6.51
N SER A 368 -10.90 24.46 6.81
CA SER A 368 -10.29 25.65 6.21
C SER A 368 -10.39 26.85 7.16
N VAL A 369 -9.72 27.96 6.82
CA VAL A 369 -9.81 29.22 7.58
C VAL A 369 -11.27 29.68 7.77
N ASN A 370 -12.12 29.45 6.77
CA ASN A 370 -13.49 29.97 6.76
C ASN A 370 -14.56 28.89 6.96
N HIS A 371 -14.16 27.63 7.16
CA HIS A 371 -15.11 26.53 7.25
C HIS A 371 -14.69 25.49 8.30
N TYR A 372 -15.66 25.05 9.08
CA TYR A 372 -15.59 23.88 9.95
C TYR A 372 -16.96 23.20 9.93
N GLY A 373 -16.97 21.88 9.93
CA GLY A 373 -18.18 21.09 9.75
C GLY A 373 -18.21 19.86 10.62
N GLN A 374 -19.39 19.25 10.73
CA GLN A 374 -19.55 17.97 11.41
C GLN A 374 -18.88 16.87 10.58
N ARG A 375 -17.99 16.11 11.19
CA ARG A 375 -17.29 14.97 10.63
C ARG A 375 -17.73 13.68 11.32
N THR A 376 -17.75 12.59 10.57
CA THR A 376 -17.99 11.25 11.10
C THR A 376 -16.71 10.66 11.67
N ARG A 377 -16.84 9.48 12.28
CA ARG A 377 -15.70 8.67 12.69
C ARG A 377 -14.78 8.44 11.48
N SER A 378 -13.47 8.59 11.67
CA SER A 378 -12.46 8.22 10.67
C SER A 378 -12.00 6.78 10.89
N ASP A 379 -11.50 6.14 9.84
CA ASP A 379 -11.13 4.72 9.87
C ASP A 379 -9.81 4.48 10.62
N GLY A 380 -8.94 5.49 10.64
CA GLY A 380 -7.62 5.39 11.28
C GLY A 380 -6.56 4.91 10.30
N ASP A 381 -6.62 5.41 9.07
CA ASP A 381 -5.56 5.22 8.08
C ASP A 381 -4.29 6.00 8.46
N GLY A 382 -3.20 5.81 7.71
CA GLY A 382 -2.08 6.76 7.71
C GLY A 382 -2.43 8.05 6.95
N ILE A 383 -2.67 7.91 5.65
CA ILE A 383 -3.02 9.00 4.72
C ILE A 383 -4.22 8.56 3.86
N SER A 384 -5.31 9.31 3.89
CA SER A 384 -6.51 9.03 3.09
C SER A 384 -6.76 10.16 2.09
N MET A 385 -6.96 9.79 0.83
CA MET A 385 -7.21 10.70 -0.30
C MET A 385 -8.60 10.44 -0.88
N TYR A 386 -9.46 11.46 -0.88
CA TYR A 386 -10.82 11.41 -1.42
C TYR A 386 -10.96 12.48 -2.49
N GLY A 387 -11.07 12.09 -3.76
CA GLY A 387 -11.06 13.03 -4.89
C GLY A 387 -9.87 13.99 -4.87
N ALA A 388 -8.69 13.53 -4.44
CA ALA A 388 -7.48 14.36 -4.42
C ALA A 388 -6.74 14.27 -5.76
N SER A 389 -6.22 15.39 -6.26
CA SER A 389 -5.46 15.44 -7.52
C SER A 389 -4.08 16.06 -7.34
N ASN A 390 -3.11 15.65 -8.16
CA ASN A 390 -1.73 16.14 -8.09
C ASN A 390 -1.16 16.00 -6.67
N VAL A 391 -0.96 14.75 -6.25
CA VAL A 391 -0.42 14.43 -4.91
C VAL A 391 0.90 13.71 -5.04
N TRP A 392 1.86 14.08 -4.18
CA TRP A 392 3.15 13.41 -4.09
C TRP A 392 3.47 13.03 -2.64
N ILE A 393 3.51 11.73 -2.38
CA ILE A 393 3.91 11.15 -1.09
C ILE A 393 5.33 10.61 -1.27
N ASP A 394 6.30 11.17 -0.56
CA ASP A 394 7.71 10.87 -0.79
C ASP A 394 8.51 10.71 0.51
N HIS A 395 9.37 9.69 0.59
CA HIS A 395 10.17 9.45 1.80
C HIS A 395 9.33 9.34 3.09
N VAL A 396 8.11 8.82 3.00
CA VAL A 396 7.28 8.53 4.18
C VAL A 396 7.57 7.12 4.67
N SER A 397 7.46 6.90 5.99
CA SER A 397 7.35 5.55 6.53
C SER A 397 5.98 5.32 7.14
N GLY A 398 5.43 4.12 6.90
CA GLY A 398 4.11 3.71 7.36
C GLY A 398 4.15 2.35 8.07
N SER A 399 3.50 2.24 9.23
CA SER A 399 3.32 0.95 9.91
C SER A 399 2.21 0.95 10.94
N ASN A 400 1.60 -0.20 11.20
CA ASN A 400 0.68 -0.42 12.33
C ASN A 400 -0.45 0.61 12.50
N CYS A 401 -0.95 1.20 11.41
CA CYS A 401 -2.19 1.97 11.42
C CYS A 401 -3.39 1.05 11.70
N ALA A 402 -4.53 1.64 12.09
CA ALA A 402 -5.72 0.87 12.46
C ALA A 402 -6.43 0.23 11.26
N ASP A 403 -6.53 0.94 10.14
CA ASP A 403 -7.10 0.42 8.89
C ASP A 403 -6.04 0.31 7.78
N GLY A 404 -5.92 1.29 6.86
CA GLY A 404 -4.92 1.31 5.80
C GLY A 404 -3.68 2.18 6.07
N LEU A 405 -2.60 2.05 5.30
CA LEU A 405 -1.49 3.04 5.35
C LEU A 405 -1.73 4.22 4.40
N VAL A 406 -2.04 3.93 3.13
CA VAL A 406 -2.28 4.95 2.11
C VAL A 406 -3.44 4.56 1.20
N ASP A 407 -4.53 5.31 1.30
CA ASP A 407 -5.76 5.06 0.57
C ASP A 407 -6.08 6.19 -0.40
N ALA A 408 -6.45 5.84 -1.63
CA ALA A 408 -6.86 6.79 -2.68
C ALA A 408 -8.17 6.34 -3.30
N ILE A 409 -9.22 7.16 -3.18
CA ILE A 409 -10.58 6.80 -3.61
C ILE A 409 -11.32 8.02 -4.18
N GLN A 410 -12.55 7.79 -4.66
CA GLN A 410 -13.47 8.83 -5.11
C GLN A 410 -12.91 9.75 -6.21
N GLY A 411 -12.30 9.16 -7.24
CA GLY A 411 -11.76 9.90 -8.39
C GLY A 411 -10.41 10.56 -8.12
N SER A 412 -9.70 10.16 -7.06
CA SER A 412 -8.33 10.64 -6.81
C SER A 412 -7.40 10.24 -7.97
N THR A 413 -6.54 11.15 -8.43
CA THR A 413 -5.68 10.89 -9.61
C THR A 413 -4.43 11.78 -9.65
N ALA A 414 -3.55 11.53 -10.63
CA ALA A 414 -2.26 12.20 -10.79
C ALA A 414 -1.41 12.10 -9.51
N ILE A 415 -1.20 10.86 -9.04
CA ILE A 415 -0.53 10.59 -7.77
C ILE A 415 0.82 9.90 -8.03
N THR A 416 1.84 10.31 -7.28
CA THR A 416 3.08 9.55 -7.15
C THR A 416 3.34 9.22 -5.69
N ILE A 417 3.63 7.96 -5.39
CA ILE A 417 4.11 7.51 -4.09
C ILE A 417 5.49 6.93 -4.30
N SER A 418 6.51 7.62 -3.77
CA SER A 418 7.91 7.29 -4.04
C SER A 418 8.78 7.24 -2.81
N ASN A 419 9.86 6.46 -2.89
CA ASN A 419 10.88 6.38 -1.85
C ASN A 419 10.32 6.09 -0.44
N CYS A 420 9.14 5.48 -0.32
CA CYS A 420 8.52 5.22 0.99
C CYS A 420 8.92 3.86 1.55
N HIS A 421 8.85 3.72 2.87
CA HIS A 421 9.16 2.47 3.58
C HIS A 421 7.97 2.00 4.41
N PHE A 422 7.41 0.84 4.05
CA PHE A 422 6.22 0.30 4.70
C PHE A 422 6.54 -1.02 5.39
N THR A 423 6.05 -1.19 6.63
CA THR A 423 6.27 -2.42 7.43
C THR A 423 5.09 -2.69 8.36
N ASN A 424 5.01 -3.92 8.89
CA ASN A 424 4.17 -4.31 10.02
C ASN A 424 2.71 -3.86 9.90
N HIS A 425 2.03 -4.25 8.82
CA HIS A 425 0.67 -3.78 8.56
C HIS A 425 -0.11 -4.73 7.65
N ASN A 426 -1.43 -4.79 7.80
CA ASN A 426 -2.27 -5.71 7.03
C ASN A 426 -2.59 -5.14 5.64
N ASP A 427 -3.34 -4.03 5.63
CA ASP A 427 -3.95 -3.44 4.45
C ASP A 427 -3.12 -2.23 3.99
N VAL A 428 -2.04 -2.48 3.24
CA VAL A 428 -1.02 -1.44 3.00
C VAL A 428 -1.54 -0.26 2.19
N MET A 429 -2.04 -0.48 0.97
CA MET A 429 -2.54 0.59 0.10
C MET A 429 -3.77 0.16 -0.70
N LEU A 430 -4.86 0.92 -0.58
CA LEU A 430 -6.09 0.70 -1.34
C LEU A 430 -6.32 1.82 -2.36
N PHE A 431 -6.37 1.45 -3.63
CA PHE A 431 -6.65 2.38 -4.73
C PHE A 431 -7.99 2.03 -5.38
N GLY A 432 -9.00 2.86 -5.08
CA GLY A 432 -10.42 2.64 -5.34
C GLY A 432 -11.03 1.71 -4.28
N SER A 433 -12.04 2.17 -3.54
CA SER A 433 -12.63 1.41 -2.42
C SER A 433 -13.75 0.45 -2.84
N SER A 434 -14.50 0.79 -3.88
CA SER A 434 -15.74 0.10 -4.25
C SER A 434 -15.72 -0.45 -5.68
N ASP A 435 -16.32 -1.63 -5.81
CA ASP A 435 -16.52 -2.32 -7.08
C ASP A 435 -17.65 -1.68 -7.92
N SER A 436 -18.39 -0.70 -7.39
CA SER A 436 -19.48 0.02 -8.08
C SER A 436 -19.15 1.48 -8.39
N ASN A 437 -17.92 1.92 -8.10
CA ASN A 437 -17.53 3.33 -8.15
C ASN A 437 -16.70 3.67 -9.39
N SER A 438 -17.32 3.67 -10.56
CA SER A 438 -16.64 3.90 -11.85
C SER A 438 -16.00 5.28 -12.00
N GLN A 439 -16.28 6.24 -11.10
CA GLN A 439 -15.54 7.51 -11.08
C GLN A 439 -14.03 7.31 -10.85
N ASP A 440 -13.61 6.16 -10.30
CA ASP A 440 -12.20 5.82 -10.10
C ASP A 440 -11.49 5.41 -11.43
N GLU A 441 -12.18 5.34 -12.57
CA GLU A 441 -11.54 5.11 -13.89
C GLU A 441 -10.52 6.18 -14.25
N VAL A 442 -10.70 7.41 -13.75
CA VAL A 442 -9.73 8.50 -13.96
C VAL A 442 -8.46 8.33 -13.15
N MET A 443 -8.39 7.37 -12.21
CA MET A 443 -7.28 7.22 -11.29
C MET A 443 -5.99 6.82 -12.02
N GLN A 444 -4.92 7.57 -11.78
CA GLN A 444 -3.60 7.31 -12.34
C GLN A 444 -2.52 7.48 -11.27
N ILE A 445 -1.84 6.39 -10.91
CA ILE A 445 -0.88 6.37 -9.80
C ILE A 445 0.45 5.74 -10.22
N THR A 446 1.56 6.39 -9.87
CA THR A 446 2.91 5.82 -9.96
C THR A 446 3.38 5.40 -8.58
N LEU A 447 3.70 4.11 -8.41
CA LEU A 447 4.42 3.57 -7.26
C LEU A 447 5.86 3.31 -7.65
N ALA A 448 6.81 4.07 -7.09
CA ALA A 448 8.20 3.92 -7.48
C ALA A 448 9.21 4.00 -6.34
N PHE A 449 10.24 3.17 -6.40
CA PHE A 449 11.36 3.19 -5.45
C PHE A 449 10.97 2.95 -3.98
N ASN A 450 9.78 2.39 -3.73
CA ASN A 450 9.33 2.06 -2.38
C ASN A 450 9.97 0.75 -1.91
N HIS A 451 10.15 0.63 -0.59
CA HIS A 451 10.49 -0.62 0.07
C HIS A 451 9.30 -1.14 0.86
N PHE A 452 8.77 -2.29 0.44
CA PHE A 452 7.75 -3.07 1.12
C PHE A 452 8.45 -4.13 1.97
N GLY A 453 8.66 -3.77 3.23
CA GLY A 453 9.46 -4.51 4.18
C GLY A 453 8.67 -5.56 4.95
N GLN A 454 9.23 -5.95 6.09
CA GLN A 454 8.71 -7.02 6.94
C GLN A 454 7.31 -6.77 7.50
N GLY A 455 6.59 -7.86 7.76
CA GLY A 455 5.31 -7.86 8.46
C GLY A 455 4.15 -7.28 7.67
N LEU A 456 4.28 -7.14 6.34
CA LEU A 456 3.20 -6.72 5.46
C LEU A 456 2.37 -7.91 5.01
N ILE A 457 1.04 -7.81 5.07
CA ILE A 457 0.16 -8.93 4.70
C ILE A 457 -0.24 -8.87 3.23
N GLN A 458 -0.84 -7.75 2.79
CA GLN A 458 -1.42 -7.63 1.45
C GLN A 458 -1.52 -6.17 0.96
N ARG A 459 -2.06 -5.97 -0.25
CA ARG A 459 -2.40 -4.66 -0.84
C ARG A 459 -1.21 -3.73 -1.07
N MET A 460 -0.18 -4.18 -1.78
CA MET A 460 0.98 -3.37 -2.16
C MET A 460 1.10 -3.18 -3.69
N PRO A 461 0.13 -2.58 -4.40
CA PRO A 461 -1.16 -2.07 -3.94
C PRO A 461 -2.32 -3.07 -4.15
N ARG A 462 -3.52 -2.73 -3.68
CA ARG A 462 -4.78 -3.28 -4.20
C ARG A 462 -5.52 -2.23 -5.03
N CYS A 463 -5.76 -2.53 -6.29
CA CYS A 463 -6.26 -1.57 -7.29
C CYS A 463 -7.66 -1.90 -7.82
N ARG A 464 -8.39 -0.85 -8.21
CA ARG A 464 -9.63 -0.94 -8.99
C ARG A 464 -9.67 0.13 -10.08
N TRP A 465 -10.33 -0.18 -11.19
CA TRP A 465 -10.63 0.72 -12.31
C TRP A 465 -9.41 1.28 -13.07
N GLY A 466 -8.68 2.22 -12.46
CA GLY A 466 -7.71 3.09 -13.10
C GLY A 466 -6.41 2.45 -13.61
N PHE A 467 -5.40 3.29 -13.80
CA PHE A 467 -4.09 2.94 -14.35
C PHE A 467 -2.97 3.06 -13.30
N PHE A 468 -2.22 1.99 -13.12
CA PHE A 468 -1.21 1.87 -12.06
C PHE A 468 0.15 1.48 -12.64
N HIS A 469 1.12 2.38 -12.52
CA HIS A 469 2.51 2.12 -12.87
C HIS A 469 3.29 1.72 -11.61
N VAL A 470 3.59 0.43 -11.48
CA VAL A 470 4.30 -0.13 -10.34
C VAL A 470 5.73 -0.44 -10.79
N VAL A 471 6.69 0.43 -10.45
CA VAL A 471 8.02 0.41 -11.08
C VAL A 471 9.17 0.49 -10.09
N ASN A 472 10.17 -0.38 -10.24
CA ASN A 472 11.39 -0.37 -9.42
C ASN A 472 11.19 -0.31 -7.89
N ASN A 473 10.16 -1.00 -7.37
CA ASN A 473 9.93 -1.18 -5.94
C ASN A 473 10.57 -2.50 -5.44
N ASP A 474 10.93 -2.54 -4.16
CA ASP A 474 11.52 -3.72 -3.50
C ASP A 474 10.49 -4.36 -2.57
N TYR A 475 10.02 -5.55 -2.93
CA TYR A 475 9.08 -6.36 -2.16
C TYR A 475 9.83 -7.50 -1.51
N THR A 476 10.11 -7.35 -0.21
CA THR A 476 10.94 -8.33 0.48
C THR A 476 10.13 -9.31 1.32
N HIS A 477 8.95 -8.92 1.82
CA HIS A 477 8.19 -9.74 2.79
C HIS A 477 6.67 -9.46 2.77
N TRP A 478 5.94 -9.97 1.78
CA TRP A 478 4.47 -10.08 1.90
C TRP A 478 4.08 -11.35 2.66
N ILE A 479 2.85 -11.47 3.18
CA ILE A 479 2.38 -12.72 3.81
C ILE A 479 1.36 -13.43 2.92
N MET A 480 0.49 -12.69 2.24
CA MET A 480 -0.59 -13.26 1.43
C MET A 480 -0.40 -13.01 -0.07
N TYR A 481 -0.33 -11.75 -0.49
CA TYR A 481 0.00 -11.36 -1.87
C TYR A 481 0.64 -9.97 -1.88
N ALA A 482 1.36 -9.62 -2.94
CA ALA A 482 1.91 -8.28 -3.09
C ALA A 482 0.92 -7.35 -3.82
N ILE A 483 0.63 -7.64 -5.08
CA ILE A 483 -0.18 -6.79 -5.96
C ILE A 483 -1.55 -7.43 -6.18
N GLY A 484 -2.64 -6.68 -5.99
CA GLY A 484 -3.98 -7.23 -6.20
C GLY A 484 -4.99 -6.25 -6.77
N GLY A 485 -6.22 -6.71 -6.98
CA GLY A 485 -7.28 -5.86 -7.50
C GLY A 485 -8.58 -6.55 -7.87
N SER A 486 -9.56 -5.73 -8.24
CA SER A 486 -10.89 -6.07 -8.77
C SER A 486 -11.37 -4.96 -9.71
N GLN A 487 -12.39 -5.20 -10.54
CA GLN A 487 -12.91 -4.22 -11.51
C GLN A 487 -11.85 -3.69 -12.49
N HIS A 488 -11.24 -4.62 -13.24
CA HIS A 488 -10.43 -4.33 -14.43
C HIS A 488 -9.38 -3.20 -14.34
N PRO A 489 -8.59 -3.08 -13.25
CA PRO A 489 -7.52 -2.10 -13.19
C PRO A 489 -6.44 -2.47 -14.21
N THR A 490 -5.81 -1.46 -14.79
CA THR A 490 -4.60 -1.64 -15.60
C THR A 490 -3.38 -1.53 -14.70
N ILE A 491 -2.64 -2.63 -14.53
CA ILE A 491 -1.45 -2.70 -13.67
C ILE A 491 -0.24 -3.04 -14.52
N ILE A 492 0.72 -2.12 -14.54
CA ILE A 492 1.97 -2.26 -15.28
C ILE A 492 3.11 -2.36 -14.27
N SER A 493 3.52 -3.60 -13.99
CA SER A 493 4.64 -3.95 -13.12
C SER A 493 5.93 -3.97 -13.94
N GLN A 494 6.87 -3.08 -13.65
CA GLN A 494 8.13 -3.00 -14.40
C GLN A 494 9.36 -2.91 -13.49
N GLY A 495 10.31 -3.81 -13.68
CA GLY A 495 11.62 -3.71 -13.02
C GLY A 495 11.57 -3.75 -11.49
N ASN A 496 10.51 -4.29 -10.89
CA ASN A 496 10.41 -4.50 -9.45
C ASN A 496 11.26 -5.71 -9.03
N ARG A 497 11.47 -5.85 -7.73
CA ARG A 497 12.09 -7.04 -7.15
C ARG A 497 11.14 -7.66 -6.15
N PHE A 498 10.88 -8.96 -6.32
CA PHE A 498 9.95 -9.73 -5.49
C PHE A 498 10.69 -10.91 -4.86
N ILE A 499 10.79 -10.93 -3.53
CA ILE A 499 11.24 -12.10 -2.78
C ILE A 499 10.00 -12.75 -2.17
N ALA A 500 9.58 -13.89 -2.73
CA ALA A 500 8.43 -14.58 -2.16
C ALA A 500 8.73 -15.12 -0.75
N PRO A 501 7.70 -15.23 0.11
CA PRO A 501 7.82 -15.89 1.41
C PRO A 501 8.15 -17.37 1.25
N SER A 502 8.61 -18.02 2.32
CA SER A 502 8.83 -19.48 2.30
C SER A 502 7.54 -20.28 2.09
N ASN A 503 6.38 -19.72 2.44
CA ASN A 503 5.08 -20.34 2.21
C ASN A 503 4.78 -20.51 0.71
N ASN A 504 4.56 -21.77 0.28
CA ASN A 504 4.25 -22.10 -1.11
C ASN A 504 2.91 -21.52 -1.59
N ALA A 505 1.96 -21.27 -0.69
CA ALA A 505 0.67 -20.66 -1.04
C ALA A 505 0.77 -19.15 -1.35
N SER A 506 1.90 -18.52 -1.03
CA SER A 506 2.11 -17.07 -1.18
C SER A 506 3.19 -16.74 -2.21
N LYS A 507 3.49 -17.66 -3.13
CA LYS A 507 4.49 -17.46 -4.21
C LYS A 507 3.97 -16.58 -5.34
N GLU A 508 2.67 -16.60 -5.58
CA GLU A 508 2.06 -15.72 -6.55
C GLU A 508 2.10 -14.27 -6.03
N VAL A 509 2.74 -13.39 -6.80
CA VAL A 509 2.80 -11.95 -6.51
C VAL A 509 1.42 -11.32 -6.62
N THR A 510 0.61 -11.82 -7.55
CA THR A 510 -0.69 -11.27 -7.94
C THR A 510 -1.87 -11.88 -7.19
N LYS A 511 -2.92 -11.09 -6.95
CA LYS A 511 -4.22 -11.60 -6.47
C LYS A 511 -5.39 -10.87 -7.12
N ARG A 512 -6.15 -11.58 -7.97
CA ARG A 512 -7.47 -11.12 -8.42
C ARG A 512 -8.48 -11.46 -7.32
N THR A 513 -9.18 -10.45 -6.83
CA THR A 513 -10.08 -10.58 -5.66
C THR A 513 -11.54 -10.81 -6.04
N SER A 514 -11.91 -10.55 -7.29
CA SER A 514 -13.23 -10.83 -7.85
C SER A 514 -13.12 -11.12 -9.35
N GLY A 515 -14.22 -11.55 -9.95
CA GLY A 515 -14.33 -11.88 -11.37
C GLY A 515 -13.98 -13.33 -11.68
N ALA A 516 -14.71 -13.92 -12.62
CA ALA A 516 -14.38 -15.25 -13.12
C ALA A 516 -13.11 -15.21 -13.99
N GLU A 517 -12.43 -16.33 -14.17
CA GLU A 517 -11.15 -16.38 -14.90
C GLU A 517 -11.25 -15.87 -16.34
N ASN A 518 -12.36 -16.15 -17.02
CA ASN A 518 -12.63 -15.60 -18.35
C ASN A 518 -12.76 -14.07 -18.36
N GLU A 519 -13.24 -13.47 -17.28
CA GLU A 519 -13.38 -12.03 -17.13
C GLU A 519 -12.03 -11.37 -16.87
N TRP A 520 -11.34 -11.77 -15.79
CA TRP A 520 -10.10 -11.10 -15.39
C TRP A 520 -8.95 -11.35 -16.37
N LYS A 521 -9.00 -12.40 -17.20
CA LYS A 521 -8.05 -12.60 -18.30
C LYS A 521 -8.00 -11.44 -19.29
N SER A 522 -9.07 -10.66 -19.40
CA SER A 522 -9.12 -9.46 -20.23
C SER A 522 -8.43 -8.24 -19.59
N TRP A 523 -8.21 -8.25 -18.27
CA TRP A 523 -7.62 -7.13 -17.54
C TRP A 523 -6.12 -7.04 -17.82
N ASN A 524 -5.61 -5.82 -18.06
CA ASN A 524 -4.21 -5.60 -18.42
C ASN A 524 -3.31 -5.60 -17.19
N TRP A 525 -2.82 -6.78 -16.80
CA TRP A 525 -1.83 -6.95 -15.71
C TRP A 525 -0.55 -7.50 -16.32
N ARG A 526 0.47 -6.65 -16.44
CA ARG A 526 1.71 -6.95 -17.15
C ARG A 526 2.90 -6.91 -16.19
N SER A 527 3.87 -7.81 -16.42
CA SER A 527 5.14 -7.86 -15.70
C SER A 527 6.30 -7.79 -16.69
N GLU A 528 7.19 -6.83 -16.52
CA GLU A 528 8.28 -6.58 -17.45
C GLU A 528 9.61 -6.37 -16.71
N ASN A 529 10.60 -7.23 -16.95
CA ASN A 529 11.93 -7.18 -16.31
C ASN A 529 11.91 -7.18 -14.76
N ASP A 530 10.82 -7.67 -14.16
CA ASP A 530 10.75 -7.91 -12.73
C ASP A 530 11.72 -9.02 -12.33
N LEU A 531 12.40 -8.86 -11.18
CA LEU A 531 13.26 -9.87 -10.59
C LEU A 531 12.46 -10.71 -9.60
N MET A 532 12.15 -11.93 -9.99
CA MET A 532 11.46 -12.91 -9.16
C MET A 532 12.47 -13.77 -8.38
N MET A 533 12.32 -13.83 -7.06
CA MET A 533 13.20 -14.58 -6.16
C MET A 533 12.38 -15.50 -5.25
N ASN A 534 13.02 -16.57 -4.78
CA ASN A 534 12.41 -17.58 -3.90
C ASN A 534 11.12 -18.20 -4.48
N GLY A 535 11.06 -18.41 -5.79
CA GLY A 535 9.89 -18.99 -6.47
C GLY A 535 8.73 -18.02 -6.67
N ALA A 536 8.92 -16.71 -6.45
CA ALA A 536 7.94 -15.70 -6.83
C ALA A 536 7.56 -15.83 -8.32
N PHE A 537 6.30 -15.58 -8.65
CA PHE A 537 5.87 -15.45 -10.04
C PHE A 537 4.70 -14.48 -10.17
N PHE A 538 4.54 -13.91 -11.35
CA PHE A 538 3.46 -13.00 -11.68
C PHE A 538 2.60 -13.65 -12.77
N VAL A 539 1.30 -13.80 -12.51
CA VAL A 539 0.36 -14.27 -13.52
C VAL A 539 -0.07 -13.07 -14.34
N GLU A 540 0.35 -12.99 -15.60
CA GLU A 540 -0.04 -11.90 -16.51
C GLU A 540 -1.42 -12.12 -17.13
N SER A 541 -2.07 -11.03 -17.54
CA SER A 541 -3.35 -11.06 -18.27
C SER A 541 -3.46 -9.85 -19.21
N GLY A 542 -4.47 -9.88 -20.09
CA GLY A 542 -4.73 -8.82 -21.05
C GLY A 542 -3.68 -8.71 -22.15
N SER A 543 -3.81 -7.67 -22.96
CA SER A 543 -2.91 -7.42 -24.10
C SER A 543 -1.77 -6.49 -23.69
N PRO A 544 -0.58 -6.62 -24.30
CA PRO A 544 0.48 -5.63 -24.13
C PRO A 544 -0.02 -4.24 -24.53
N ILE A 545 0.28 -3.21 -23.73
CA ILE A 545 -0.06 -1.82 -24.06
C ILE A 545 0.89 -1.36 -25.17
N ARG A 546 0.45 -1.46 -26.42
CA ARG A 546 1.24 -1.10 -27.62
C ARG A 546 0.70 0.18 -28.24
N ASN A 547 0.87 1.30 -27.55
CA ASN A 547 0.43 2.60 -28.07
C ASN A 547 1.57 3.47 -28.61
N LEU A 548 2.83 3.01 -28.54
CA LEU A 548 3.98 3.77 -28.99
C LEU A 548 4.89 2.93 -29.91
N PRO A 549 5.55 3.55 -30.91
CA PRO A 549 6.49 2.85 -31.78
C PRO A 549 7.59 2.17 -30.96
N LYS A 550 8.00 0.95 -31.33
CA LYS A 550 9.04 0.17 -30.60
C LYS A 550 10.36 0.94 -30.39
N ALA A 551 10.66 1.92 -31.23
CA ALA A 551 11.87 2.75 -31.13
C ALA A 551 11.84 3.72 -29.94
N ASP A 552 10.65 4.09 -29.47
CA ASP A 552 10.45 5.07 -28.38
C ASP A 552 10.20 4.39 -27.02
N MET A 553 9.93 3.08 -27.02
CA MET A 553 9.65 2.31 -25.81
C MET A 553 10.91 2.11 -24.95
N ILE A 554 11.08 2.95 -23.94
CA ILE A 554 12.15 2.82 -22.95
C ILE A 554 11.70 1.88 -21.83
N LYS A 555 12.31 0.69 -21.79
CA LYS A 555 12.08 -0.30 -20.73
C LYS A 555 12.50 0.27 -19.37
N ALA A 556 11.81 -0.07 -18.29
CA ALA A 556 12.31 0.22 -16.94
C ALA A 556 13.69 -0.43 -16.69
N LYS A 557 14.46 0.10 -15.75
CA LYS A 557 15.67 -0.60 -15.26
C LYS A 557 15.23 -1.95 -14.66
N PRO A 558 16.00 -3.04 -14.88
CA PRO A 558 15.58 -4.36 -14.41
C PRO A 558 15.60 -4.46 -12.88
N GLY A 559 14.84 -5.41 -12.34
CA GLY A 559 14.70 -5.65 -10.89
C GLY A 559 16.03 -5.83 -10.13
N THR A 560 17.11 -6.19 -10.82
CA THR A 560 18.46 -6.27 -10.24
C THR A 560 19.03 -4.93 -9.77
N PHE A 561 18.50 -3.79 -10.23
CA PHE A 561 18.91 -2.45 -9.79
C PHE A 561 18.13 -1.95 -8.57
N VAL A 562 17.05 -2.63 -8.19
CA VAL A 562 16.11 -2.16 -7.16
C VAL A 562 16.80 -1.91 -5.83
N THR A 563 17.63 -2.83 -5.34
CA THR A 563 18.36 -2.66 -4.06
C THR A 563 19.24 -1.40 -4.02
N ARG A 564 19.67 -0.91 -5.19
CA ARG A 564 20.36 0.38 -5.30
C ARG A 564 19.37 1.54 -5.36
N LEU A 565 18.29 1.42 -6.13
CA LEU A 565 17.26 2.46 -6.32
C LEU A 565 16.47 2.77 -5.04
N THR A 566 16.22 1.77 -4.20
CA THR A 566 15.38 1.85 -2.98
C THR A 566 16.19 1.93 -1.68
N ARG A 567 17.53 2.01 -1.78
CA ARG A 567 18.45 1.94 -0.63
C ARG A 567 18.12 2.90 0.53
N PHE A 568 17.51 4.03 0.20
CA PHE A 568 17.22 5.09 1.15
C PHE A 568 15.72 5.34 1.28
N ALA A 569 14.89 4.34 0.98
CA ALA A 569 13.45 4.44 1.18
C ALA A 569 13.10 4.70 2.66
N GLY A 570 12.04 5.48 2.88
CA GLY A 570 11.61 5.99 4.18
C GLY A 570 12.23 7.35 4.53
N PRO A 571 11.90 7.92 5.70
CA PRO A 571 12.39 9.24 6.08
C PRO A 571 13.92 9.31 6.17
N LEU A 572 14.46 10.42 5.67
CA LEU A 572 15.86 10.74 5.64
C LEU A 572 16.26 11.62 6.84
N LYS A 573 17.44 11.35 7.38
CA LYS A 573 18.10 12.21 8.35
C LYS A 573 18.90 13.32 7.65
N CYS A 574 18.20 14.34 7.16
CA CYS A 574 18.85 15.50 6.55
C CYS A 574 19.49 16.42 7.61
N ILE A 575 20.75 16.83 7.40
CA ILE A 575 21.48 17.74 8.30
C ILE A 575 21.75 19.05 7.55
N LYS A 576 21.51 20.20 8.19
CA LYS A 576 21.77 21.52 7.61
C LYS A 576 23.24 21.67 7.21
N GLY A 577 23.49 22.22 6.03
CA GLY A 577 24.84 22.44 5.48
C GLY A 577 25.54 21.17 4.96
N LYS A 578 24.83 20.03 4.93
CA LYS A 578 25.32 18.77 4.36
C LYS A 578 24.31 18.27 3.32
N PRO A 579 24.76 17.54 2.28
CA PRO A 579 23.84 16.78 1.46
C PRO A 579 22.98 15.89 2.34
N CYS A 580 21.69 15.82 2.04
CA CYS A 580 20.84 14.78 2.58
C CYS A 580 21.20 13.44 1.89
#